data_AF-A0A7V9IIV3-F1
#
_entry.id   AF-A0A7V9IIV3-F1
#
_cell.length_a   1.000
_cell.length_b   1.000
_cell.length_c   1.000
_cell.angle_alpha   90.00
_cell.angle_beta   90.00
_cell.angle_gamma   90.00
#
_symmetry.space_group_name_H-M   'P 1'
#
loop_
_entity.id
_entity.type
_entity.pdbx_description
1 polymer ?
#
loop_
_entity_poly.entity_id
_entity_poly.type
_entity_poly.pdbx_seq_one_letter_code
_entity_poly.pdbx_strand_id
1 'polypeptide(L)'
;MPKLNFAPDVHGFHFVNGFTNHVGPFTTNGLCGGMSLAAFNYYRSGTPVPTHRRGSFGTSDELPPENSRLRNYIFGQQLGSFASAAGFFFATWPWESDTDVLRNQYRASLNDFDRVRRAIDYGRFVLLGLRSSTRGDLIGHQVLAYGYEESPPCVWIYDSNHPDLEMMVEADPTTERVVHKHADGARSGSADRYASFFVQLELDPLNADVLTGASRPDYVDLGVQAGLTVSAPVGDGLRQVGERLRLDAMVRNFGDHQAHVRQFLLWARDPRGRNRDDEFGYRDVTISISPGQEIRLQREIEHFGDDAGVYSFGLSYLSEQDHWIEIPAIGTGARSAASVELVAGVDAGRDYGTGGYAGPGIYFICARHSGKVLDVNIDFFSGQNNGRPIAQVDNNNGDHQKFIIEPLPDGYVRIRAKHSGKCVDVENASTLPGAGLHQWECNGAENQQFLIEPVGDHYRIKTRHSGLYFDIAGVSLNNGARLTQWDWWAGNNQLFQFLPTA
;
A
#
# COMPACT_ATOMS: atom_id res chain seq x y z
N MET A 1 20.36 -18.64 -7.23
CA MET A 1 21.28 -17.52 -7.46
C MET A 1 20.84 -16.39 -6.55
N PRO A 2 21.66 -15.96 -5.59
CA PRO A 2 21.28 -14.86 -4.70
C PRO A 2 21.27 -13.54 -5.48
N LYS A 3 20.08 -13.05 -5.77
CA LYS A 3 19.81 -11.70 -6.27
C LYS A 3 18.87 -11.01 -5.31
N LEU A 4 19.16 -9.76 -5.00
CA LEU A 4 18.20 -8.85 -4.39
C LEU A 4 17.09 -8.57 -5.41
N ASN A 5 15.91 -8.17 -4.94
CA ASN A 5 14.77 -7.86 -5.79
C ASN A 5 14.97 -6.51 -6.50
N PHE A 6 15.99 -6.40 -7.34
CA PHE A 6 16.34 -5.21 -8.11
C PHE A 6 16.48 -5.60 -9.59
N ALA A 7 15.67 -4.97 -10.42
CA ALA A 7 15.69 -5.08 -11.87
C ALA A 7 16.13 -3.74 -12.49
N PRO A 8 17.24 -3.68 -13.25
CA PRO A 8 17.74 -2.46 -13.89
C PRO A 8 16.73 -1.70 -14.74
N ASP A 9 15.91 -2.41 -15.52
CA ASP A 9 14.86 -1.89 -16.39
C ASP A 9 13.60 -1.40 -15.66
N VAL A 10 13.55 -1.54 -14.33
CA VAL A 10 12.47 -1.03 -13.46
C VAL A 10 13.00 0.02 -12.48
N HIS A 11 14.17 -0.22 -11.90
CA HIS A 11 14.69 0.55 -10.77
C HIS A 11 15.92 1.40 -11.13
N GLY A 12 16.46 1.24 -12.34
CA GLY A 12 17.52 2.07 -12.90
C GLY A 12 16.97 3.20 -13.77
N PHE A 13 17.77 4.24 -14.01
CA PHE A 13 17.41 5.27 -14.99
C PHE A 13 17.35 4.67 -16.40
N HIS A 14 16.62 5.28 -17.33
CA HIS A 14 16.46 4.78 -18.71
C HIS A 14 17.19 5.63 -19.75
N PHE A 15 18.25 6.33 -19.33
CA PHE A 15 19.15 7.09 -20.19
C PHE A 15 20.60 6.79 -19.82
N VAL A 16 21.48 6.88 -20.81
CA VAL A 16 22.88 6.45 -20.65
C VAL A 16 23.69 7.52 -19.94
N ASN A 17 24.65 7.10 -19.12
CA ASN A 17 25.62 7.96 -18.45
C ASN A 17 26.61 8.65 -19.42
N GLY A 18 26.13 9.67 -20.13
CA GLY A 18 26.90 10.46 -21.10
C GLY A 18 27.34 11.84 -20.62
N PHE A 19 27.23 12.14 -19.32
CA PHE A 19 27.41 13.50 -18.80
C PHE A 19 28.82 14.05 -18.99
N THR A 20 28.93 15.37 -19.16
CA THR A 20 30.18 16.12 -19.03
C THR A 20 29.98 17.19 -17.97
N ASN A 21 30.79 17.17 -16.91
CA ASN A 21 30.64 18.06 -15.76
C ASN A 21 31.90 18.89 -15.56
N HIS A 22 31.72 20.11 -15.08
CA HIS A 22 32.80 21.04 -14.80
C HIS A 22 32.86 21.32 -13.30
N VAL A 23 33.92 20.88 -12.63
CA VAL A 23 34.18 21.12 -11.20
C VAL A 23 35.40 22.01 -11.09
N GLY A 24 35.17 23.33 -11.01
CA GLY A 24 36.24 24.31 -11.08
C GLY A 24 36.97 24.23 -12.44
N PRO A 25 38.31 24.08 -12.48
CA PRO A 25 39.06 23.95 -13.73
C PRO A 25 39.06 22.54 -14.33
N PHE A 26 38.43 21.55 -13.68
CA PHE A 26 38.46 20.16 -14.09
C PHE A 26 37.16 19.76 -14.80
N THR A 27 37.30 19.05 -15.92
CA THR A 27 36.18 18.39 -16.60
C THR A 27 36.16 16.92 -16.22
N THR A 28 35.04 16.42 -15.72
CA THR A 28 34.81 15.00 -15.46
C THR A 28 33.75 14.46 -16.41
N ASN A 29 33.91 13.19 -16.80
CA ASN A 29 32.97 12.51 -17.68
C ASN A 29 32.14 11.52 -16.85
N GLY A 30 30.83 11.57 -17.04
CA GLY A 30 29.84 10.75 -16.37
C GLY A 30 29.47 11.20 -14.96
N LEU A 31 28.38 10.62 -14.47
CA LEU A 31 27.86 10.67 -13.11
C LEU A 31 27.46 9.24 -12.67
N CYS A 32 28.27 8.24 -13.02
CA CYS A 32 27.95 6.82 -12.80
C CYS A 32 27.66 6.50 -11.34
N GLY A 33 28.49 6.95 -10.40
CA GLY A 33 28.26 6.76 -8.96
C GLY A 33 27.01 7.48 -8.46
N GLY A 34 26.75 8.67 -9.00
CA GLY A 34 25.53 9.43 -8.71
C GLY A 34 24.27 8.73 -9.20
N MET A 35 24.30 8.17 -10.41
CA MET A 35 23.19 7.40 -10.98
C MET A 35 22.97 6.09 -10.22
N SER A 36 24.03 5.36 -9.86
CA SER A 36 23.96 4.13 -9.05
C SER A 36 23.39 4.39 -7.66
N LEU A 37 23.87 5.44 -6.97
CA LEU A 37 23.39 5.77 -5.63
C LEU A 37 21.96 6.34 -5.67
N ALA A 38 21.63 7.16 -6.67
CA ALA A 38 20.27 7.63 -6.89
C ALA A 38 19.30 6.46 -7.14
N ALA A 39 19.64 5.51 -8.03
CA ALA A 39 18.83 4.32 -8.29
C ALA A 39 18.58 3.49 -7.02
N PHE A 40 19.63 3.27 -6.22
CA PHE A 40 19.50 2.64 -4.89
C PHE A 40 18.56 3.45 -3.97
N ASN A 41 18.65 4.77 -3.98
CA ASN A 41 17.82 5.65 -3.15
C ASN A 41 16.34 5.65 -3.57
N TYR A 42 16.04 5.59 -4.87
CA TYR A 42 14.69 5.35 -5.38
C TYR A 42 14.18 3.98 -4.91
N TYR A 43 14.96 2.92 -5.17
CA TYR A 43 14.64 1.55 -4.77
C TYR A 43 14.30 1.42 -3.28
N ARG A 44 15.20 1.85 -2.38
CA ARG A 44 15.01 1.70 -0.93
C ARG A 44 13.80 2.47 -0.40
N SER A 45 13.46 3.59 -1.05
CA SER A 45 12.35 4.44 -0.62
C SER A 45 10.99 3.94 -1.13
N GLY A 46 10.97 2.94 -2.03
CA GLY A 46 9.78 2.52 -2.76
C GLY A 46 9.27 3.58 -3.75
N THR A 47 10.08 4.58 -4.08
CA THR A 47 9.72 5.62 -5.06
C THR A 47 10.25 5.21 -6.43
N PRO A 48 9.43 5.23 -7.49
CA PRO A 48 9.92 4.94 -8.83
C PRO A 48 10.99 5.93 -9.27
N VAL A 49 11.96 5.42 -10.05
CA VAL A 49 12.87 6.27 -10.82
C VAL A 49 12.08 7.09 -11.86
N PRO A 50 12.57 8.28 -12.26
CA PRO A 50 11.92 9.08 -13.29
C PRO A 50 11.80 8.33 -14.62
N THR A 51 10.66 8.51 -15.29
CA THR A 51 10.28 7.85 -16.55
C THR A 51 11.07 8.31 -17.78
N HIS A 52 11.99 9.27 -17.62
CA HIS A 52 12.70 9.89 -18.73
C HIS A 52 13.64 8.92 -19.45
N ARG A 53 13.69 9.05 -20.77
CA ARG A 53 14.53 8.28 -21.69
C ARG A 53 15.39 9.19 -22.55
N ARG A 54 16.19 8.58 -23.42
CA ARG A 54 16.79 9.28 -24.56
C ARG A 54 15.71 10.03 -25.34
N GLY A 55 15.91 11.32 -25.54
CA GLY A 55 14.96 12.22 -26.21
C GLY A 55 13.99 12.96 -25.28
N SER A 56 13.83 12.58 -24.01
CA SER A 56 12.92 13.28 -23.08
C SER A 56 13.38 14.70 -22.72
N PHE A 57 14.67 15.01 -22.91
CA PHE A 57 15.29 16.24 -22.40
C PHE A 57 15.32 17.39 -23.42
N GLY A 58 15.07 17.11 -24.70
CA GLY A 58 15.11 18.12 -25.77
C GLY A 58 16.49 18.74 -26.00
N THR A 59 17.56 18.11 -25.49
CA THR A 59 18.95 18.53 -25.66
C THR A 59 19.67 17.69 -26.71
N SER A 60 20.74 18.23 -27.29
CA SER A 60 21.54 17.50 -28.30
C SER A 60 22.30 16.31 -27.75
N ASP A 61 22.60 16.30 -26.45
CA ASP A 61 23.24 15.19 -25.75
C ASP A 61 22.23 14.15 -25.24
N GLU A 62 20.91 14.42 -25.37
CA GLU A 62 19.83 13.57 -24.85
C GLU A 62 19.96 13.29 -23.34
N LEU A 63 20.45 14.26 -22.57
CA LEU A 63 20.64 14.19 -21.13
C LEU A 63 19.94 15.33 -20.40
N PRO A 64 19.64 15.17 -19.10
CA PRO A 64 19.19 16.27 -18.26
C PRO A 64 20.07 17.53 -18.43
N PRO A 65 19.50 18.70 -18.75
CA PRO A 65 20.26 19.92 -18.97
C PRO A 65 21.10 20.31 -17.76
N GLU A 66 22.19 21.06 -18.02
CA GLU A 66 22.98 21.69 -16.96
C GLU A 66 22.08 22.58 -16.10
N ASN A 67 22.13 22.38 -14.77
CA ASN A 67 21.28 23.01 -13.74
C ASN A 67 19.83 22.51 -13.59
N SER A 68 19.39 21.50 -14.34
CA SER A 68 18.09 20.83 -14.07
C SER A 68 18.07 20.21 -12.67
N ARG A 69 16.89 20.11 -12.03
CA ARG A 69 16.79 19.52 -10.68
C ARG A 69 17.23 18.06 -10.68
N LEU A 70 16.89 17.31 -11.74
CA LEU A 70 17.32 15.93 -11.89
C LEU A 70 18.85 15.81 -11.97
N ARG A 71 19.51 16.62 -12.81
CA ARG A 71 20.96 16.59 -12.92
C ARG A 71 21.64 17.00 -11.63
N ASN A 72 21.13 18.04 -10.96
CA ASN A 72 21.68 18.51 -9.69
C ASN A 72 21.54 17.45 -8.60
N TYR A 73 20.41 16.74 -8.55
CA TYR A 73 20.21 15.60 -7.65
C TYR A 73 21.23 14.49 -7.92
N ILE A 74 21.36 14.04 -9.18
CA ILE A 74 22.34 13.01 -9.56
C ILE A 74 23.77 13.45 -9.24
N PHE A 75 24.11 14.72 -9.49
CA PHE A 75 25.42 15.28 -9.16
C PHE A 75 25.68 15.30 -7.64
N GLY A 76 24.69 15.66 -6.83
CA GLY A 76 24.79 15.57 -5.36
C GLY A 76 25.06 14.14 -4.89
N GLN A 77 24.36 13.17 -5.46
CA GLN A 77 24.60 11.74 -5.21
C GLN A 77 26.01 11.31 -5.65
N GLN A 78 26.53 11.86 -6.76
CA GLN A 78 27.89 11.56 -7.23
C GLN A 78 28.94 12.00 -6.20
N LEU A 79 28.78 13.20 -5.62
CA LEU A 79 29.65 13.69 -4.54
C LEU A 79 29.55 12.79 -3.31
N GLY A 80 28.34 12.39 -2.92
CA GLY A 80 28.12 11.44 -1.83
C GLY A 80 28.82 10.10 -2.07
N SER A 81 28.78 9.61 -3.31
CA SER A 81 29.45 8.36 -3.68
C SER A 81 30.98 8.42 -3.43
N PHE A 82 31.60 9.59 -3.59
CA PHE A 82 33.03 9.80 -3.33
C PHE A 82 33.38 10.09 -1.86
N ALA A 83 32.40 10.36 -1.00
CA ALA A 83 32.64 10.75 0.38
C ALA A 83 33.24 9.61 1.25
N SER A 84 33.19 8.35 0.78
CA SER A 84 33.90 7.26 1.45
C SER A 84 35.41 7.32 1.18
N ALA A 85 36.24 6.87 2.13
CA ALA A 85 37.69 6.82 1.95
C ALA A 85 38.10 6.04 0.69
N ALA A 86 37.36 4.98 0.35
CA ALA A 86 37.54 4.21 -0.89
C ALA A 86 37.20 5.01 -2.16
N GLY A 87 36.21 5.92 -2.09
CA GLY A 87 35.86 6.84 -3.17
C GLY A 87 36.93 7.92 -3.41
N PHE A 88 37.62 8.36 -2.36
CA PHE A 88 38.81 9.21 -2.50
C PHE A 88 39.95 8.45 -3.20
N PHE A 89 40.24 7.21 -2.80
CA PHE A 89 41.23 6.37 -3.47
C PHE A 89 40.88 6.05 -4.94
N PHE A 90 39.60 5.92 -5.27
CA PHE A 90 39.12 5.78 -6.64
C PHE A 90 39.51 6.97 -7.52
N ALA A 91 39.45 8.20 -6.99
CA ALA A 91 39.80 9.43 -7.72
C ALA A 91 41.31 9.69 -7.79
N THR A 92 42.11 9.13 -6.88
CA THR A 92 43.54 9.48 -6.73
C THR A 92 44.51 8.33 -6.98
N TRP A 93 44.07 7.16 -7.48
CA TRP A 93 44.95 5.99 -7.56
C TRP A 93 46.05 6.16 -8.62
N PRO A 94 47.34 5.95 -8.27
CA PRO A 94 48.46 6.09 -9.19
C PRO A 94 48.54 4.99 -10.28
N TRP A 95 49.32 5.32 -11.29
CA TRP A 95 49.22 4.92 -12.69
C TRP A 95 50.19 3.79 -13.03
N GLU A 96 49.78 2.53 -12.94
CA GLU A 96 50.69 1.44 -13.28
C GLU A 96 50.02 0.38 -14.17
N SER A 97 50.47 0.34 -15.42
CA SER A 97 50.11 -0.65 -16.43
C SER A 97 51.01 -1.90 -16.37
N ASP A 98 51.53 -2.23 -15.18
CA ASP A 98 52.39 -3.40 -14.97
C ASP A 98 51.52 -4.66 -14.83
N THR A 99 51.90 -5.72 -15.53
CA THR A 99 51.21 -7.02 -15.50
C THR A 99 51.07 -7.60 -14.09
N ASP A 100 52.04 -7.39 -13.20
CA ASP A 100 51.96 -7.90 -11.83
C ASP A 100 51.02 -7.06 -10.95
N VAL A 101 50.91 -5.77 -11.23
CA VAL A 101 49.90 -4.90 -10.59
C VAL A 101 48.50 -5.33 -10.99
N LEU A 102 48.26 -5.61 -12.28
CA LEU A 102 46.97 -6.08 -12.77
C LEU A 102 46.57 -7.45 -12.17
N ARG A 103 47.52 -8.40 -12.02
CA ARG A 103 47.27 -9.68 -11.33
C ARG A 103 46.94 -9.50 -9.85
N ASN A 104 47.66 -8.62 -9.16
CA ASN A 104 47.38 -8.32 -7.76
C ASN A 104 46.01 -7.66 -7.59
N GLN A 105 45.59 -6.83 -8.54
CA GLN A 105 44.24 -6.25 -8.58
C GLN A 105 43.17 -7.30 -8.83
N TYR A 106 43.38 -8.24 -9.76
CA TYR A 106 42.48 -9.37 -9.96
C TYR A 106 42.30 -10.21 -8.68
N ARG A 107 43.40 -10.52 -7.99
CA ARG A 107 43.35 -11.23 -6.69
C ARG A 107 42.61 -10.42 -5.62
N ALA A 108 42.77 -9.10 -5.59
CA ALA A 108 42.02 -8.24 -4.70
C ALA A 108 40.51 -8.28 -5.01
N SER A 109 40.12 -8.33 -6.28
CA SER A 109 38.72 -8.50 -6.69
C SER A 109 38.12 -9.81 -6.21
N LEU A 110 38.89 -10.91 -6.14
CA LEU A 110 38.42 -12.17 -5.55
C LEU A 110 38.14 -12.03 -4.04
N ASN A 111 38.95 -11.26 -3.30
CA ASN A 111 38.67 -10.98 -1.89
C ASN A 111 37.45 -10.06 -1.71
N ASP A 112 37.29 -9.08 -2.62
CA ASP A 112 36.14 -8.19 -2.62
C ASP A 112 34.85 -8.91 -3.08
N PHE A 113 34.95 -9.94 -3.93
CA PHE A 113 33.83 -10.81 -4.27
C PHE A 113 33.21 -11.45 -3.02
N ASP A 114 34.03 -11.96 -2.10
CA ASP A 114 33.55 -12.52 -0.83
C ASP A 114 32.85 -11.47 0.05
N ARG A 115 33.24 -10.20 -0.04
CA ARG A 115 32.55 -9.10 0.65
C ARG A 115 31.21 -8.81 0.01
N VAL A 116 31.14 -8.75 -1.32
CA VAL A 116 29.89 -8.62 -2.07
C VAL A 116 28.93 -9.75 -1.69
N ARG A 117 29.41 -10.99 -1.71
CA ARG A 117 28.65 -12.18 -1.34
C ARG A 117 27.95 -12.01 0.01
N ARG A 118 28.73 -11.71 1.04
CA ARG A 118 28.20 -11.50 2.40
C ARG A 118 27.20 -10.35 2.45
N ALA A 119 27.49 -9.22 1.79
CA ALA A 119 26.57 -8.08 1.77
C ALA A 119 25.22 -8.46 1.15
N ILE A 120 25.24 -9.13 0.00
CA ILE A 120 24.02 -9.61 -0.68
C ILE A 120 23.27 -10.63 0.19
N ASP A 121 23.96 -11.55 0.86
CA ASP A 121 23.35 -12.52 1.80
C ASP A 121 22.65 -11.83 2.97
N TYR A 122 23.11 -10.62 3.37
CA TYR A 122 22.48 -9.77 4.38
C TYR A 122 21.45 -8.78 3.82
N GLY A 123 21.09 -8.89 2.53
CA GLY A 123 20.12 -7.99 1.90
C GLY A 123 20.66 -6.61 1.54
N ARG A 124 21.98 -6.43 1.48
CA ARG A 124 22.65 -5.15 1.23
C ARG A 124 23.18 -5.06 -0.20
N PHE A 125 23.01 -3.91 -0.81
CA PHE A 125 23.61 -3.58 -2.09
C PHE A 125 25.08 -3.19 -1.89
N VAL A 126 25.87 -3.24 -2.96
CA VAL A 126 27.26 -2.78 -2.91
C VAL A 126 27.56 -1.82 -4.05
N LEU A 127 28.02 -0.62 -3.73
CA LEU A 127 28.62 0.26 -4.72
C LEU A 127 30.04 -0.25 -5.01
N LEU A 128 30.27 -0.65 -6.26
CA LEU A 128 31.56 -1.12 -6.74
C LEU A 128 32.25 -0.05 -7.56
N GLY A 129 33.57 0.03 -7.41
CA GLY A 129 34.44 0.73 -8.34
C GLY A 129 35.08 -0.26 -9.31
N LEU A 130 34.84 -0.10 -10.61
CA LEU A 130 35.51 -0.79 -11.70
C LEU A 130 36.73 0.01 -12.14
N ARG A 131 37.87 -0.65 -12.27
CA ARG A 131 39.13 -0.02 -12.68
C ARG A 131 39.37 -0.25 -14.16
N SER A 132 39.70 0.82 -14.89
CA SER A 132 40.02 0.72 -16.31
C SER A 132 41.29 -0.13 -16.53
N SER A 133 41.29 -0.92 -17.60
CA SER A 133 42.45 -1.65 -18.11
C SER A 133 43.33 -0.79 -19.03
N THR A 134 42.83 0.39 -19.43
CA THR A 134 43.45 1.25 -20.45
C THR A 134 44.41 2.24 -19.82
N ARG A 135 45.66 2.26 -20.30
CA ARG A 135 46.69 3.19 -19.84
C ARG A 135 46.30 4.63 -20.16
N GLY A 136 46.12 5.46 -19.13
CA GLY A 136 45.76 6.88 -19.27
C GLY A 136 44.26 7.19 -19.17
N ASP A 137 43.40 6.17 -19.03
CA ASP A 137 41.99 6.35 -18.70
C ASP A 137 41.89 6.68 -17.19
N LEU A 138 41.73 7.97 -16.91
CA LEU A 138 41.74 8.58 -15.58
C LEU A 138 40.52 8.24 -14.72
N ILE A 139 39.47 7.67 -15.32
CA ILE A 139 38.16 7.59 -14.72
C ILE A 139 37.76 6.12 -14.67
N GLY A 140 37.83 5.54 -13.46
CA GLY A 140 37.15 4.27 -13.21
C GLY A 140 35.63 4.43 -13.37
N HIS A 141 34.90 3.33 -13.33
CA HIS A 141 33.43 3.36 -13.46
C HIS A 141 32.78 2.83 -12.19
N GLN A 142 31.69 3.45 -11.73
CA GLN A 142 30.96 2.98 -10.55
C GLN A 142 29.68 2.29 -10.96
N VAL A 143 29.40 1.15 -10.33
CA VAL A 143 28.23 0.30 -10.61
C VAL A 143 27.60 -0.18 -9.31
N LEU A 144 26.32 -0.51 -9.35
CA LEU A 144 25.59 -0.99 -8.17
C LEU A 144 25.42 -2.50 -8.26
N ALA A 145 26.06 -3.25 -7.37
CA ALA A 145 25.91 -4.70 -7.26
C ALA A 145 24.66 -5.07 -6.46
N TYR A 146 23.91 -6.04 -6.98
CA TYR A 146 22.66 -6.54 -6.42
C TYR A 146 22.52 -8.07 -6.45
N GLY A 147 23.54 -8.80 -6.89
CA GLY A 147 23.52 -10.26 -6.85
C GLY A 147 24.87 -10.88 -7.18
N TYR A 148 24.99 -12.19 -7.03
CA TYR A 148 26.23 -12.91 -7.36
C TYR A 148 26.01 -14.36 -7.82
N GLU A 149 27.02 -14.92 -8.48
CA GLU A 149 27.17 -16.34 -8.81
C GLU A 149 28.57 -16.82 -8.43
N GLU A 150 28.69 -18.03 -7.89
CA GLU A 150 29.95 -18.51 -7.30
C GLU A 150 30.89 -19.18 -8.31
N SER A 151 30.35 -19.70 -9.42
CA SER A 151 31.13 -20.53 -10.34
C SER A 151 30.71 -20.29 -11.80
N PRO A 152 31.48 -19.48 -12.56
CA PRO A 152 32.62 -18.66 -12.11
C PRO A 152 32.15 -17.48 -11.21
N PRO A 153 33.03 -16.88 -10.38
CA PRO A 153 32.68 -15.74 -9.55
C PRO A 153 32.19 -14.56 -10.39
N CYS A 154 30.89 -14.28 -10.33
CA CYS A 154 30.25 -13.21 -11.07
C CYS A 154 29.43 -12.34 -10.13
N VAL A 155 29.41 -11.03 -10.40
CA VAL A 155 28.56 -10.08 -9.68
C VAL A 155 27.56 -9.49 -10.66
N TRP A 156 26.27 -9.57 -10.32
CA TRP A 156 25.19 -8.90 -11.04
C TRP A 156 25.16 -7.42 -10.66
N ILE A 157 25.16 -6.54 -11.67
CA ILE A 157 25.32 -5.11 -11.50
C ILE A 157 24.32 -4.30 -12.34
N TYR A 158 23.89 -3.17 -11.79
CA TYR A 158 23.32 -2.08 -12.57
C TYR A 158 24.45 -1.18 -13.06
N ASP A 159 24.58 -1.10 -14.38
CA ASP A 159 25.51 -0.24 -15.08
C ASP A 159 24.74 0.90 -15.77
N SER A 160 24.98 2.15 -15.36
CA SER A 160 24.38 3.34 -15.97
C SER A 160 24.81 3.62 -17.43
N ASN A 161 25.82 2.92 -17.95
CA ASN A 161 26.15 2.91 -19.38
C ASN A 161 25.24 1.94 -20.16
N HIS A 162 24.62 0.98 -19.48
CA HIS A 162 23.69 -0.02 -20.00
C HIS A 162 22.40 -0.08 -19.14
N PRO A 163 21.70 1.06 -18.98
CA PRO A 163 20.69 1.29 -17.94
C PRO A 163 19.59 0.24 -17.83
N ASP A 164 19.08 -0.23 -18.97
CA ASP A 164 17.96 -1.17 -19.05
C ASP A 164 18.40 -2.65 -19.13
N LEU A 165 19.71 -2.93 -19.03
CA LEU A 165 20.24 -4.27 -19.20
C LEU A 165 20.75 -4.81 -17.86
N GLU A 166 20.46 -6.08 -17.61
CA GLU A 166 21.20 -6.81 -16.59
C GLU A 166 22.64 -7.04 -17.07
N MET A 167 23.60 -6.54 -16.28
CA MET A 167 25.02 -6.64 -16.58
C MET A 167 25.72 -7.45 -15.50
N MET A 168 26.84 -8.07 -15.86
CA MET A 168 27.65 -8.86 -14.93
C MET A 168 29.12 -8.50 -15.03
N VAL A 169 29.78 -8.65 -13.89
CA VAL A 169 31.22 -8.54 -13.72
C VAL A 169 31.74 -9.91 -13.32
N GLU A 170 32.40 -10.61 -14.23
CA GLU A 170 32.94 -11.96 -14.02
C GLU A 170 34.44 -11.88 -13.73
N ALA A 171 34.91 -12.54 -12.68
CA ALA A 171 36.34 -12.79 -12.50
C ALA A 171 36.74 -14.02 -13.34
N ASP A 172 37.35 -13.80 -14.50
CA ASP A 172 37.77 -14.85 -15.44
C ASP A 172 39.16 -15.39 -15.04
N PRO A 173 39.24 -16.65 -14.55
CA PRO A 173 40.49 -17.24 -14.13
C PRO A 173 41.43 -17.57 -15.29
N THR A 174 40.93 -17.63 -16.53
CA THR A 174 41.75 -17.93 -17.71
C THR A 174 42.58 -16.74 -18.15
N THR A 175 42.01 -15.54 -18.03
CA THR A 175 42.67 -14.28 -18.39
C THR A 175 43.26 -13.55 -17.19
N GLU A 176 42.99 -14.02 -15.96
CA GLU A 176 43.30 -13.34 -14.69
C GLU A 176 42.82 -11.88 -14.70
N ARG A 177 41.61 -11.67 -15.24
CA ARG A 177 40.99 -10.36 -15.41
C ARG A 177 39.52 -10.42 -15.07
N VAL A 178 38.96 -9.24 -14.89
CA VAL A 178 37.53 -9.07 -14.76
C VAL A 178 36.92 -8.79 -16.15
N VAL A 179 35.87 -9.51 -16.51
CA VAL A 179 35.14 -9.37 -17.77
C VAL A 179 33.78 -8.72 -17.51
N HIS A 180 33.49 -7.65 -18.24
CA HIS A 180 32.18 -7.01 -18.23
C HIS A 180 31.31 -7.60 -19.34
N LYS A 181 30.19 -8.23 -18.98
CA LYS A 181 29.34 -8.99 -19.91
C LYS A 181 27.86 -8.71 -19.72
N HIS A 182 27.09 -8.95 -20.76
CA HIS A 182 25.63 -9.00 -20.68
C HIS A 182 25.18 -10.27 -19.94
N ALA A 183 23.99 -10.23 -19.36
CA ALA A 183 23.36 -11.37 -18.68
C ALA A 183 23.19 -12.63 -19.57
N ASP A 184 23.07 -12.46 -20.89
CA ASP A 184 22.98 -13.55 -21.87
C ASP A 184 24.34 -14.19 -22.20
N GLY A 185 25.42 -13.72 -21.56
CA GLY A 185 26.78 -14.19 -21.77
C GLY A 185 27.49 -13.56 -22.96
N ALA A 186 26.85 -12.65 -23.71
CA ALA A 186 27.51 -11.89 -24.76
C ALA A 186 28.54 -10.94 -24.12
N ARG A 187 29.77 -10.97 -24.64
CA ARG A 187 30.77 -9.94 -24.29
C ARG A 187 30.24 -8.60 -24.78
N SER A 188 30.11 -7.64 -23.87
CA SER A 188 29.84 -6.25 -24.25
C SER A 188 31.05 -5.72 -25.03
N GLY A 189 30.85 -4.76 -25.94
CA GLY A 189 31.96 -4.04 -26.59
C GLY A 189 32.90 -3.32 -25.60
N SER A 190 32.53 -3.24 -24.32
CA SER A 190 33.35 -2.75 -23.21
C SER A 190 34.03 -3.87 -22.40
N ALA A 191 33.93 -5.14 -22.79
CA ALA A 191 34.48 -6.29 -22.05
C ALA A 191 35.99 -6.16 -21.78
N ASP A 192 36.71 -5.45 -22.66
CA ASP A 192 38.14 -5.20 -22.54
C ASP A 192 38.49 -3.92 -21.76
N ARG A 193 37.50 -3.12 -21.33
CA ARG A 193 37.71 -1.79 -20.73
C ARG A 193 38.08 -1.82 -19.25
N TYR A 194 37.67 -2.85 -18.50
CA TYR A 194 37.93 -2.91 -17.05
C TYR A 194 38.84 -4.09 -16.70
N ALA A 195 39.79 -3.88 -15.78
CA ALA A 195 40.76 -4.88 -15.36
C ALA A 195 40.39 -5.56 -14.03
N SER A 196 39.73 -4.84 -13.13
CA SER A 196 39.39 -5.29 -11.78
C SER A 196 38.21 -4.50 -11.21
N PHE A 197 37.65 -4.98 -10.10
CA PHE A 197 36.70 -4.24 -9.27
C PHE A 197 37.11 -4.26 -7.80
N PHE A 198 36.55 -3.34 -7.01
CA PHE A 198 36.68 -3.34 -5.56
C PHE A 198 35.40 -2.83 -4.88
N VAL A 199 35.18 -3.23 -3.64
CA VAL A 199 34.05 -2.75 -2.83
C VAL A 199 34.35 -1.34 -2.32
N GLN A 200 33.54 -0.37 -2.76
CA GLN A 200 33.65 1.02 -2.33
C GLN A 200 32.77 1.32 -1.12
N LEU A 201 31.51 0.86 -1.14
CA LEU A 201 30.55 1.10 -0.07
C LEU A 201 29.47 0.01 -0.03
N GLU A 202 29.12 -0.48 1.15
CA GLU A 202 27.95 -1.33 1.38
C GLU A 202 26.74 -0.44 1.69
N LEU A 203 25.61 -0.76 1.09
CA LEU A 203 24.39 0.04 1.10
C LEU A 203 23.24 -0.79 1.67
N ASP A 204 22.77 -0.41 2.86
CA ASP A 204 21.69 -1.11 3.57
C ASP A 204 20.33 -0.47 3.24
N PRO A 205 19.42 -1.17 2.55
CA PRO A 205 18.13 -0.59 2.15
C PRO A 205 17.20 -0.33 3.35
N LEU A 206 17.45 -0.92 4.52
CA LEU A 206 16.61 -0.76 5.71
C LEU A 206 16.99 0.45 6.57
N ASN A 207 18.17 1.02 6.36
CA ASN A 207 18.65 2.17 7.13
C ASN A 207 18.46 3.48 6.36
N ALA A 208 18.28 4.58 7.09
CA ALA A 208 18.32 5.92 6.51
C ALA A 208 19.68 6.12 5.82
N ASP A 209 19.69 6.83 4.69
CA ASP A 209 20.90 7.04 3.88
C ASP A 209 22.04 7.53 4.76
N VAL A 210 23.10 6.72 4.84
CA VAL A 210 24.29 7.01 5.63
C VAL A 210 24.99 8.28 5.15
N LEU A 211 24.73 8.72 3.91
CA LEU A 211 25.38 9.87 3.26
C LEU A 211 24.52 11.13 3.23
N THR A 212 23.18 11.02 3.15
CA THR A 212 22.30 12.20 3.00
C THR A 212 21.26 12.36 4.11
N GLY A 213 20.98 11.32 4.91
CA GLY A 213 19.96 11.34 5.97
C GLY A 213 18.51 11.47 5.48
N ALA A 214 18.27 11.58 4.18
CA ALA A 214 16.94 11.75 3.60
C ALA A 214 16.18 10.42 3.55
N SER A 215 14.87 10.45 3.79
CA SER A 215 13.98 9.28 3.72
C SER A 215 13.45 9.00 2.31
N ARG A 216 13.52 9.98 1.39
CA ARG A 216 13.06 9.89 0.00
C ARG A 216 13.98 10.70 -0.95
N PRO A 217 14.01 10.37 -2.24
CA PRO A 217 14.66 11.19 -3.27
C PRO A 217 14.07 12.59 -3.37
N ASP A 218 14.92 13.60 -3.59
CA ASP A 218 14.51 15.00 -3.72
C ASP A 218 13.89 15.35 -5.08
N TYR A 219 14.00 14.45 -6.06
CA TYR A 219 13.40 14.58 -7.38
C TYR A 219 12.40 13.45 -7.60
N VAL A 220 11.22 13.78 -8.10
CA VAL A 220 10.22 12.83 -8.58
C VAL A 220 9.53 13.46 -9.79
N ASP A 221 9.26 12.69 -10.83
CA ASP A 221 8.52 13.16 -11.99
C ASP A 221 7.02 13.00 -11.80
N LEU A 222 6.49 11.80 -11.56
CA LEU A 222 5.06 11.56 -11.42
C LEU A 222 4.64 11.37 -9.96
N GLY A 223 3.58 12.05 -9.56
CA GLY A 223 3.00 11.86 -8.24
C GLY A 223 1.51 12.18 -8.17
N VAL A 224 0.87 11.62 -7.16
CA VAL A 224 -0.51 11.97 -6.80
C VAL A 224 -0.49 13.30 -6.03
N GLN A 225 -1.12 14.34 -6.58
CA GLN A 225 -1.21 15.66 -5.96
C GLN A 225 -2.44 15.81 -5.06
N ALA A 226 -3.62 15.44 -5.58
CA ALA A 226 -4.83 15.29 -4.79
C ALA A 226 -5.07 13.79 -4.61
N GLY A 227 -5.11 13.34 -3.36
CA GLY A 227 -5.09 11.92 -3.02
C GLY A 227 -6.16 11.10 -3.74
N LEU A 228 -5.88 9.81 -3.93
CA LEU A 228 -6.89 8.86 -4.37
C LEU A 228 -8.07 8.91 -3.38
N THR A 229 -9.20 9.40 -3.86
CA THR A 229 -10.42 9.48 -3.07
C THR A 229 -11.39 8.41 -3.50
N VAL A 230 -12.06 7.86 -2.50
CA VAL A 230 -13.14 6.91 -2.66
C VAL A 230 -14.38 7.57 -2.11
N SER A 231 -15.33 7.91 -2.98
CA SER A 231 -16.55 8.62 -2.62
C SER A 231 -17.77 7.88 -3.14
N ALA A 232 -18.90 7.97 -2.44
CA ALA A 232 -20.19 7.63 -3.00
C ALA A 232 -21.02 8.91 -3.19
N PRO A 233 -22.06 8.90 -4.04
CA PRO A 233 -22.90 10.07 -4.27
C PRO A 233 -23.65 10.59 -3.03
N VAL A 234 -23.72 9.83 -1.92
CA VAL A 234 -24.50 10.20 -0.73
C VAL A 234 -23.74 9.85 0.58
N GLY A 235 -23.39 10.88 1.35
CA GLY A 235 -23.08 10.84 2.79
C GLY A 235 -21.78 10.16 3.28
N ASP A 236 -21.37 10.52 4.50
CA ASP A 236 -20.21 9.99 5.24
C ASP A 236 -20.51 8.67 6.01
N GLY A 237 -21.49 7.88 5.54
CA GLY A 237 -21.93 6.64 6.19
C GLY A 237 -21.12 5.38 5.78
N LEU A 238 -21.34 4.27 6.50
CA LEU A 238 -20.82 2.94 6.15
C LEU A 238 -21.25 2.55 4.73
N ARG A 239 -20.33 2.04 3.91
CA ARG A 239 -20.55 1.67 2.50
C ARG A 239 -21.03 0.22 2.41
N GLN A 240 -21.99 -0.06 1.56
CA GLN A 240 -22.54 -1.42 1.40
C GLN A 240 -22.03 -2.11 0.14
N VAL A 241 -21.97 -3.45 0.17
CA VAL A 241 -21.79 -4.27 -1.04
C VAL A 241 -22.86 -3.91 -2.07
N GLY A 242 -22.45 -3.66 -3.31
CA GLY A 242 -23.34 -3.33 -4.42
C GLY A 242 -23.71 -1.83 -4.54
N GLU A 243 -23.24 -0.97 -3.62
CA GLU A 243 -23.41 0.48 -3.76
C GLU A 243 -22.58 1.06 -4.91
N ARG A 244 -23.01 2.22 -5.40
CA ARG A 244 -22.23 3.00 -6.37
C ARG A 244 -21.02 3.63 -5.70
N LEU A 245 -19.86 3.46 -6.33
CA LEU A 245 -18.60 3.99 -5.87
C LEU A 245 -17.90 4.79 -6.96
N ARG A 246 -17.27 5.88 -6.55
CA ARG A 246 -16.44 6.73 -7.42
C ARG A 246 -15.02 6.78 -6.88
N LEU A 247 -14.08 6.43 -7.74
CA LEU A 247 -12.65 6.64 -7.57
C LEU A 247 -12.25 7.90 -8.34
N ASP A 248 -11.52 8.79 -7.69
CA ASP A 248 -10.99 10.01 -8.30
C ASP A 248 -9.54 10.21 -7.83
N ALA A 249 -8.63 10.41 -8.77
CA ALA A 249 -7.24 10.70 -8.50
C ALA A 249 -6.71 11.76 -9.48
N MET A 250 -5.78 12.59 -8.99
CA MET A 250 -5.11 13.58 -9.81
C MET A 250 -3.60 13.32 -9.82
N VAL A 251 -3.10 12.91 -10.97
CA VAL A 251 -1.67 12.73 -11.22
C VAL A 251 -1.11 14.01 -11.78
N ARG A 252 0.05 14.42 -11.29
CA ARG A 252 0.81 15.54 -11.85
C ARG A 252 2.23 15.12 -12.18
N ASN A 253 2.76 15.71 -13.24
CA ASN A 253 4.20 15.73 -13.47
C ASN A 253 4.86 16.88 -12.67
N PHE A 254 5.56 16.53 -11.60
CA PHE A 254 6.39 17.40 -10.76
C PHE A 254 7.81 17.57 -11.27
N GLY A 255 8.22 16.83 -12.30
CA GLY A 255 9.55 16.88 -12.91
C GLY A 255 9.75 18.10 -13.82
N ASP A 256 10.98 18.25 -14.31
CA ASP A 256 11.36 19.32 -15.26
C ASP A 256 11.13 18.92 -16.72
N HIS A 257 10.86 17.63 -16.98
CA HIS A 257 10.78 17.05 -18.32
C HIS A 257 9.52 16.23 -18.50
N GLN A 258 9.18 15.96 -19.76
CA GLN A 258 8.03 15.13 -20.12
C GLN A 258 8.16 13.73 -19.52
N ALA A 259 7.10 13.29 -18.84
CA ALA A 259 7.01 11.93 -18.33
C ALA A 259 6.38 11.01 -19.38
N HIS A 260 6.86 9.77 -19.43
CA HIS A 260 6.46 8.78 -20.43
C HIS A 260 5.81 7.58 -19.74
N VAL A 261 4.54 7.36 -20.03
CA VAL A 261 3.77 6.22 -19.54
C VAL A 261 2.99 5.65 -20.71
N ARG A 262 2.68 4.36 -20.69
CA ARG A 262 1.82 3.75 -21.73
C ARG A 262 0.35 3.77 -21.32
N GLN A 263 0.11 3.55 -20.04
CA GLN A 263 -1.23 3.37 -19.52
C GLN A 263 -1.28 3.68 -18.04
N PHE A 264 -2.35 4.30 -17.57
CA PHE A 264 -2.68 4.33 -16.15
C PHE A 264 -3.59 3.17 -15.76
N LEU A 265 -3.50 2.76 -14.51
CA LEU A 265 -4.39 1.80 -13.87
C LEU A 265 -4.72 2.25 -12.45
N LEU A 266 -5.99 2.57 -12.21
CA LEU A 266 -6.55 2.50 -10.87
C LEU A 266 -6.82 1.02 -10.58
N TRP A 267 -6.05 0.38 -9.70
CA TRP A 267 -6.19 -1.04 -9.39
C TRP A 267 -7.04 -1.25 -8.14
N ALA A 268 -7.61 -2.44 -7.98
CA ALA A 268 -8.44 -2.82 -6.85
C ALA A 268 -8.11 -4.24 -6.32
N ARG A 269 -8.13 -4.38 -5.00
CA ARG A 269 -8.02 -5.66 -4.30
C ARG A 269 -9.23 -5.85 -3.39
N ASP A 270 -9.78 -7.05 -3.38
CA ASP A 270 -10.91 -7.39 -2.53
C ASP A 270 -10.46 -7.71 -1.07
N PRO A 271 -11.41 -7.97 -0.15
CA PRO A 271 -11.09 -8.28 1.26
C PRO A 271 -10.24 -9.53 1.48
N ARG A 272 -10.14 -10.40 0.47
CA ARG A 272 -9.28 -11.60 0.48
C ARG A 272 -7.95 -11.37 -0.26
N GLY A 273 -7.70 -10.14 -0.72
CA GLY A 273 -6.51 -9.76 -1.48
C GLY A 273 -6.55 -10.16 -2.96
N ARG A 274 -7.67 -10.66 -3.49
CA ARG A 274 -7.78 -11.04 -4.91
C ARG A 274 -7.81 -9.80 -5.79
N ASN A 275 -7.18 -9.90 -6.97
CA ASN A 275 -7.20 -8.87 -7.99
C ASN A 275 -8.63 -8.68 -8.56
N ARG A 276 -9.11 -7.44 -8.63
CA ARG A 276 -10.41 -7.04 -9.21
C ARG A 276 -10.29 -5.92 -10.25
N ASP A 277 -9.12 -5.82 -10.89
CA ASP A 277 -8.80 -4.75 -11.86
C ASP A 277 -9.70 -4.81 -13.11
N ASP A 278 -10.16 -6.00 -13.51
CA ASP A 278 -11.05 -6.14 -14.68
C ASP A 278 -12.47 -5.61 -14.44
N GLU A 279 -12.85 -5.44 -13.17
CA GLU A 279 -14.19 -5.02 -12.78
C GLU A 279 -14.20 -3.58 -12.29
N PHE A 280 -13.27 -3.25 -11.40
CA PHE A 280 -13.18 -1.94 -10.76
C PHE A 280 -12.09 -1.06 -11.33
N GLY A 281 -11.19 -1.63 -12.13
CA GLY A 281 -10.06 -0.87 -12.65
C GLY A 281 -10.45 0.11 -13.75
N TYR A 282 -9.76 1.25 -13.75
CA TYR A 282 -9.82 2.23 -14.83
C TYR A 282 -8.50 2.25 -15.57
N ARG A 283 -8.57 1.99 -16.87
CA ARG A 283 -7.43 1.97 -17.77
C ARG A 283 -7.54 3.12 -18.73
N ASP A 284 -6.51 3.97 -18.76
CA ASP A 284 -6.45 5.09 -19.69
C ASP A 284 -5.10 5.11 -20.39
N VAL A 285 -5.12 5.35 -21.69
CA VAL A 285 -3.91 5.41 -22.51
C VAL A 285 -3.50 6.87 -22.59
N THR A 286 -2.47 7.24 -21.86
CA THR A 286 -1.82 8.54 -21.97
C THR A 286 -0.36 8.29 -22.27
N ILE A 287 0.15 8.83 -23.38
CA ILE A 287 1.50 8.51 -23.87
C ILE A 287 2.55 9.48 -23.29
N SER A 288 2.15 10.69 -22.89
CA SER A 288 3.08 11.74 -22.52
C SER A 288 2.44 12.83 -21.67
N ILE A 289 3.14 13.24 -20.61
CA ILE A 289 2.64 14.21 -19.62
C ILE A 289 3.69 15.31 -19.45
N SER A 290 3.33 16.52 -19.87
CA SER A 290 4.24 17.67 -19.82
C SER A 290 4.51 18.11 -18.38
N PRO A 291 5.65 18.79 -18.09
CA PRO A 291 5.91 19.37 -16.78
C PRO A 291 4.75 20.23 -16.27
N GLY A 292 4.30 19.98 -15.04
CA GLY A 292 3.18 20.68 -14.43
C GLY A 292 1.78 20.27 -14.94
N GLN A 293 1.68 19.45 -15.99
CA GLN A 293 0.40 18.94 -16.48
C GLN A 293 -0.24 18.03 -15.44
N GLU A 294 -1.55 18.19 -15.27
CA GLU A 294 -2.39 17.37 -14.39
C GLU A 294 -3.30 16.47 -15.23
N ILE A 295 -3.38 15.20 -14.83
CA ILE A 295 -4.25 14.19 -15.43
C ILE A 295 -5.24 13.76 -14.36
N ARG A 296 -6.54 13.94 -14.64
CA ARG A 296 -7.61 13.45 -13.78
C ARG A 296 -8.02 12.06 -14.22
N LEU A 297 -7.88 11.10 -13.32
CA LEU A 297 -8.31 9.72 -13.51
C LEU A 297 -9.55 9.50 -12.67
N GLN A 298 -10.65 9.11 -13.32
CA GLN A 298 -11.93 8.94 -12.65
C GLN A 298 -12.60 7.65 -13.10
N ARG A 299 -13.13 6.90 -12.13
CA ARG A 299 -13.94 5.71 -12.37
C ARG A 299 -15.19 5.75 -11.54
N GLU A 300 -16.33 5.50 -12.16
CA GLU A 300 -17.58 5.25 -11.46
C GLU A 300 -17.99 3.81 -11.68
N ILE A 301 -18.40 3.16 -10.59
CA ILE A 301 -18.75 1.74 -10.52
C ILE A 301 -20.17 1.71 -9.95
N GLU A 302 -21.15 1.31 -10.76
CA GLU A 302 -22.56 1.32 -10.34
C GLU A 302 -22.86 0.27 -9.26
N HIS A 303 -22.18 -0.88 -9.31
CA HIS A 303 -22.32 -1.96 -8.34
C HIS A 303 -20.93 -2.39 -7.84
N PHE A 304 -20.54 -1.92 -6.65
CA PHE A 304 -19.20 -2.14 -6.12
C PHE A 304 -19.13 -3.25 -5.06
N GLY A 305 -18.26 -4.24 -5.30
CA GLY A 305 -17.98 -5.35 -4.39
C GLY A 305 -19.02 -6.47 -4.41
N ASP A 306 -18.57 -7.68 -4.08
CA ASP A 306 -19.44 -8.88 -3.89
C ASP A 306 -19.44 -9.38 -2.44
N ASP A 307 -18.39 -9.07 -1.70
CA ASP A 307 -18.11 -9.58 -0.37
C ASP A 307 -18.02 -8.40 0.61
N ALA A 308 -18.43 -8.62 1.86
CA ALA A 308 -18.13 -7.67 2.92
C ALA A 308 -16.62 -7.66 3.24
N GLY A 309 -16.10 -6.50 3.62
CA GLY A 309 -14.76 -6.29 4.14
C GLY A 309 -14.05 -5.12 3.48
N VAL A 310 -12.75 -5.01 3.74
CA VAL A 310 -11.93 -3.90 3.25
C VAL A 310 -11.46 -4.15 1.83
N TYR A 311 -11.93 -3.33 0.89
CA TYR A 311 -11.36 -3.22 -0.44
C TYR A 311 -10.24 -2.19 -0.43
N SER A 312 -9.14 -2.51 -1.09
CA SER A 312 -7.99 -1.62 -1.25
C SER A 312 -7.85 -1.18 -2.69
N PHE A 313 -7.46 0.06 -2.89
CA PHE A 313 -7.21 0.65 -4.19
C PHE A 313 -5.87 1.33 -4.20
N GLY A 314 -5.28 1.41 -5.38
CA GLY A 314 -4.13 2.25 -5.61
C GLY A 314 -4.03 2.65 -7.05
N LEU A 315 -2.95 3.37 -7.33
CA LEU A 315 -2.70 3.91 -8.64
C LEU A 315 -1.33 3.46 -9.14
N SER A 316 -1.33 2.93 -10.35
CA SER A 316 -0.13 2.53 -11.06
C SER A 316 -0.14 3.04 -12.49
N TYR A 317 1.02 3.02 -13.12
CA TYR A 317 1.15 3.17 -14.57
C TYR A 317 1.95 2.01 -15.14
N LEU A 318 1.69 1.71 -16.41
CA LEU A 318 2.51 0.81 -17.22
C LEU A 318 3.64 1.63 -17.84
N SER A 319 4.89 1.30 -17.51
CA SER A 319 6.06 1.88 -18.15
C SER A 319 6.15 1.47 -19.62
N GLU A 320 6.99 2.13 -20.42
CA GLU A 320 7.21 1.68 -21.80
C GLU A 320 8.09 0.42 -21.92
N GLN A 321 8.57 -0.13 -20.80
CA GLN A 321 9.20 -1.46 -20.70
C GLN A 321 8.20 -2.54 -20.25
N ASP A 322 6.89 -2.27 -20.27
CA ASP A 322 5.83 -3.20 -19.85
C ASP A 322 5.84 -3.59 -18.36
N HIS A 323 6.32 -2.68 -17.50
CA HIS A 323 6.29 -2.85 -16.05
C HIS A 323 5.21 -2.01 -15.38
N TRP A 324 4.45 -2.62 -14.47
CA TRP A 324 3.50 -1.89 -13.63
C TRP A 324 4.23 -1.25 -12.45
N ILE A 325 4.13 0.07 -12.35
CA ILE A 325 4.81 0.89 -11.36
C ILE A 325 3.77 1.67 -10.55
N GLU A 326 3.82 1.56 -9.22
CA GLU A 326 2.95 2.36 -8.33
C GLU A 326 3.34 3.83 -8.35
N ILE A 327 2.35 4.72 -8.44
CA ILE A 327 2.58 6.16 -8.43
C ILE A 327 2.68 6.63 -6.97
N PRO A 328 3.76 7.31 -6.59
CA PRO A 328 3.92 7.77 -5.21
C PRO A 328 2.97 8.93 -4.89
N ALA A 329 2.59 9.06 -3.61
CA ALA A 329 1.96 10.26 -3.09
C ALA A 329 3.01 11.34 -2.81
N ILE A 330 2.79 12.56 -3.33
CA ILE A 330 3.71 13.70 -3.16
C ILE A 330 2.99 14.85 -2.46
N GLY A 331 3.57 15.33 -1.37
CA GLY A 331 3.05 16.45 -0.58
C GLY A 331 2.24 16.01 0.65
N THR A 332 1.99 16.96 1.54
CA THR A 332 1.28 16.72 2.81
C THR A 332 -0.18 16.40 2.55
N GLY A 333 -0.65 15.24 3.02
CA GLY A 333 -2.05 14.81 2.91
C GLY A 333 -2.39 14.08 1.60
N ALA A 334 -1.48 14.02 0.63
CA ALA A 334 -1.65 13.20 -0.57
C ALA A 334 -1.61 11.71 -0.23
N ARG A 335 -2.40 10.90 -0.95
CA ARG A 335 -2.45 9.44 -0.81
C ARG A 335 -2.47 8.79 -2.20
N SER A 336 -1.62 7.79 -2.42
CA SER A 336 -1.58 6.99 -3.65
C SER A 336 -2.36 5.68 -3.54
N ALA A 337 -2.80 5.38 -2.32
CA ALA A 337 -3.65 4.25 -2.01
C ALA A 337 -4.82 4.72 -1.14
N ALA A 338 -5.94 4.03 -1.28
CA ALA A 338 -7.14 4.26 -0.50
C ALA A 338 -7.78 2.91 -0.17
N SER A 339 -8.62 2.90 0.85
CA SER A 339 -9.43 1.73 1.15
C SER A 339 -10.85 2.14 1.47
N VAL A 340 -11.76 1.21 1.25
CA VAL A 340 -13.15 1.34 1.66
C VAL A 340 -13.54 0.03 2.33
N GLU A 341 -14.14 0.14 3.51
CA GLU A 341 -14.77 -1.01 4.13
C GLU A 341 -16.20 -1.09 3.61
N LEU A 342 -16.51 -2.18 2.92
CA LEU A 342 -17.87 -2.52 2.60
C LEU A 342 -18.42 -3.37 3.74
N VAL A 343 -19.51 -2.96 4.34
CA VAL A 343 -20.33 -3.88 5.11
C VAL A 343 -21.10 -4.76 4.14
N ALA A 344 -21.38 -6.01 4.54
CA ALA A 344 -22.27 -6.87 3.78
C ALA A 344 -23.50 -6.02 3.45
N GLY A 345 -23.79 -5.91 2.16
CA GLY A 345 -25.07 -5.37 1.75
C GLY A 345 -26.10 -6.21 2.49
N VAL A 346 -26.90 -5.57 3.33
CA VAL A 346 -28.23 -6.10 3.59
C VAL A 346 -28.80 -6.16 2.18
N ASP A 347 -28.96 -7.36 1.63
CA ASP A 347 -29.35 -7.61 0.23
C ASP A 347 -30.14 -6.40 -0.31
N ALA A 348 -29.55 -5.62 -1.22
CA ALA A 348 -30.27 -4.61 -2.00
C ALA A 348 -31.25 -5.26 -3.00
N GLY A 349 -31.85 -6.38 -2.59
CA GLY A 349 -32.69 -7.32 -3.31
C GLY A 349 -33.47 -8.28 -2.42
N ARG A 350 -33.30 -8.26 -1.08
CA ARG A 350 -34.34 -8.72 -0.14
C ARG A 350 -34.83 -7.53 0.66
N ASP A 351 -35.67 -6.77 -0.02
CA ASP A 351 -36.82 -6.15 0.63
C ASP A 351 -37.48 -7.23 1.52
N TYR A 352 -37.31 -7.15 2.84
CA TYR A 352 -38.19 -7.87 3.78
C TYR A 352 -39.60 -7.24 3.83
N GLY A 353 -39.96 -6.50 2.77
CA GLY A 353 -41.09 -5.59 2.73
C GLY A 353 -40.79 -4.34 3.56
N THR A 354 -41.74 -3.43 3.51
CA THR A 354 -41.92 -2.23 4.34
C THR A 354 -42.02 -2.53 5.85
N GLY A 355 -41.06 -3.24 6.42
CA GLY A 355 -40.98 -3.62 7.83
C GLY A 355 -40.69 -2.39 8.67
N GLY A 356 -41.74 -1.84 9.27
CA GLY A 356 -41.69 -0.82 10.29
C GLY A 356 -42.39 -1.30 11.55
N TYR A 357 -42.18 -0.61 12.67
CA TYR A 357 -42.93 -0.83 13.89
C TYR A 357 -44.39 -0.40 13.66
N ALA A 358 -45.26 -1.37 13.38
CA ALA A 358 -46.69 -1.17 13.11
C ALA A 358 -47.56 -1.21 14.38
N GLY A 359 -46.94 -1.11 15.56
CA GLY A 359 -47.60 -1.26 16.86
C GLY A 359 -47.46 -2.67 17.44
N PRO A 360 -48.35 -3.06 18.36
CA PRO A 360 -48.28 -4.37 19.03
C PRO A 360 -48.25 -5.54 18.05
N GLY A 361 -47.43 -6.55 18.33
CA GLY A 361 -47.23 -7.66 17.41
C GLY A 361 -46.00 -8.49 17.74
N ILE A 362 -45.70 -9.45 16.87
CA ILE A 362 -44.51 -10.31 16.99
C ILE A 362 -43.52 -9.93 15.89
N TYR A 363 -42.30 -9.63 16.29
CA TYR A 363 -41.25 -9.12 15.40
C TYR A 363 -39.93 -9.83 15.62
N PHE A 364 -39.12 -9.90 14.59
CA PHE A 364 -37.66 -9.88 14.77
C PHE A 364 -37.23 -8.44 14.99
N ILE A 365 -36.32 -8.22 15.94
CA ILE A 365 -35.70 -6.91 16.18
C ILE A 365 -34.29 -7.00 15.60
N CYS A 366 -34.06 -6.34 14.47
CA CYS A 366 -32.85 -6.43 13.66
C CYS A 366 -31.95 -5.23 13.90
N ALA A 367 -30.69 -5.43 14.27
CA ALA A 367 -29.73 -4.33 14.46
C ALA A 367 -29.22 -3.82 13.11
N ARG A 368 -29.28 -2.51 12.89
CA ARG A 368 -28.97 -1.88 11.60
C ARG A 368 -27.53 -2.13 11.14
N HIS A 369 -26.56 -2.08 12.05
CA HIS A 369 -25.14 -2.19 11.68
C HIS A 369 -24.72 -3.60 11.26
N SER A 370 -25.42 -4.64 11.73
CA SER A 370 -25.04 -6.03 11.51
C SER A 370 -26.04 -6.84 10.69
N GLY A 371 -27.28 -6.38 10.56
CA GLY A 371 -28.38 -7.15 9.95
C GLY A 371 -28.82 -8.36 10.78
N LYS A 372 -28.27 -8.54 11.99
CA LYS A 372 -28.56 -9.66 12.87
C LYS A 372 -29.73 -9.34 13.77
N VAL A 373 -30.46 -10.39 14.16
CA VAL A 373 -31.65 -10.25 15.01
C VAL A 373 -31.28 -10.48 16.46
N LEU A 374 -32.01 -9.84 17.37
CA LEU A 374 -31.92 -10.14 18.79
C LEU A 374 -32.28 -11.61 19.02
N ASP A 375 -31.56 -12.23 19.96
CA ASP A 375 -31.64 -13.63 20.27
C ASP A 375 -31.35 -13.84 21.76
N VAL A 376 -32.13 -14.68 22.42
CA VAL A 376 -31.93 -15.04 23.84
C VAL A 376 -31.17 -16.36 24.00
N ASN A 377 -31.03 -17.13 22.92
CA ASN A 377 -30.40 -18.44 22.86
C ASN A 377 -29.02 -18.36 22.18
N ILE A 378 -28.06 -17.81 22.92
CA ILE A 378 -26.73 -17.45 22.40
C ILE A 378 -25.67 -18.55 22.60
N ASP A 379 -26.06 -19.72 23.13
CA ASP A 379 -25.19 -20.87 23.41
C ASP A 379 -25.81 -22.20 22.95
N PHE A 380 -25.05 -23.30 23.06
CA PHE A 380 -25.46 -24.64 22.62
C PHE A 380 -26.65 -25.23 23.40
N PHE A 381 -27.16 -24.55 24.44
CA PHE A 381 -28.25 -25.02 25.28
C PHE A 381 -29.43 -24.05 25.26
N SER A 382 -30.48 -24.37 24.50
CA SER A 382 -31.76 -23.65 24.58
C SER A 382 -32.21 -23.51 26.03
N GLY A 383 -32.38 -22.28 26.53
CA GLY A 383 -32.72 -22.05 27.93
C GLY A 383 -33.74 -20.94 28.13
N GLN A 384 -34.85 -21.28 28.79
CA GLN A 384 -35.91 -20.34 29.18
C GLN A 384 -35.70 -19.75 30.58
N ASN A 385 -34.52 -19.93 31.18
CA ASN A 385 -34.22 -19.50 32.54
C ASN A 385 -34.04 -17.97 32.62
N ASN A 386 -34.31 -17.41 33.80
CA ASN A 386 -33.98 -16.01 34.10
C ASN A 386 -32.46 -15.79 34.00
N GLY A 387 -32.05 -14.58 33.62
CA GLY A 387 -30.63 -14.21 33.53
C GLY A 387 -29.97 -14.61 32.21
N ARG A 388 -30.72 -15.18 31.25
CA ARG A 388 -30.18 -15.49 29.92
C ARG A 388 -29.93 -14.19 29.15
N PRO A 389 -28.68 -13.90 28.75
CA PRO A 389 -28.35 -12.68 28.04
C PRO A 389 -29.01 -12.64 26.67
N ILE A 390 -29.30 -11.43 26.21
CA ILE A 390 -29.73 -11.17 24.85
C ILE A 390 -28.51 -10.75 24.05
N ALA A 391 -28.35 -11.29 22.84
CA ALA A 391 -27.30 -10.92 21.91
C ALA A 391 -27.85 -10.84 20.48
N GLN A 392 -27.04 -10.36 19.54
CA GLN A 392 -27.36 -10.49 18.12
C GLN A 392 -26.91 -11.86 17.59
N VAL A 393 -27.71 -12.48 16.71
CA VAL A 393 -27.39 -13.72 16.00
C VAL A 393 -27.99 -13.66 14.59
N ASP A 394 -27.43 -14.42 13.64
CA ASP A 394 -28.05 -14.64 12.33
C ASP A 394 -29.48 -15.16 12.47
N ASN A 395 -30.38 -14.62 11.65
CA ASN A 395 -31.79 -15.01 11.69
C ASN A 395 -31.97 -16.46 11.23
N ASN A 396 -32.37 -17.33 12.15
CA ASN A 396 -32.68 -18.73 11.92
C ASN A 396 -34.19 -19.02 12.02
N ASN A 397 -35.02 -17.97 12.11
CA ASN A 397 -36.47 -18.02 12.29
C ASN A 397 -36.95 -18.77 13.55
N GLY A 398 -36.06 -18.97 14.52
CA GLY A 398 -36.37 -19.59 15.80
C GLY A 398 -37.25 -18.70 16.67
N ASP A 399 -38.11 -19.31 17.49
CA ASP A 399 -38.97 -18.55 18.42
C ASP A 399 -38.17 -17.81 19.51
N HIS A 400 -36.89 -18.13 19.70
CA HIS A 400 -35.96 -17.41 20.57
C HIS A 400 -35.48 -16.07 19.98
N GLN A 401 -35.73 -15.84 18.68
CA GLN A 401 -35.43 -14.60 17.97
C GLN A 401 -36.67 -13.71 17.74
N LYS A 402 -37.84 -14.18 18.17
CA LYS A 402 -39.12 -13.50 17.99
C LYS A 402 -39.50 -12.81 19.29
N PHE A 403 -39.84 -11.53 19.22
CA PHE A 403 -40.22 -10.71 20.36
C PHE A 403 -41.63 -10.18 20.19
N ILE A 404 -42.44 -10.38 21.23
CA ILE A 404 -43.80 -9.87 21.35
C ILE A 404 -43.71 -8.47 21.95
N ILE A 405 -44.25 -7.48 21.24
CA ILE A 405 -44.34 -6.10 21.70
C ILE A 405 -45.75 -5.84 22.22
N GLU A 406 -45.86 -5.53 23.50
CA GLU A 406 -47.13 -5.26 24.18
C GLU A 406 -47.18 -3.79 24.63
N PRO A 407 -48.28 -3.06 24.39
CA PRO A 407 -48.38 -1.66 24.79
C PRO A 407 -48.57 -1.53 26.31
N LEU A 408 -47.99 -0.47 26.88
CA LEU A 408 -48.17 -0.02 28.25
C LEU A 408 -48.70 1.44 28.25
N PRO A 409 -49.18 1.96 29.40
CA PRO A 409 -49.51 3.39 29.51
C PRO A 409 -48.35 4.32 29.13
N ASP A 410 -48.68 5.56 28.80
CA ASP A 410 -47.74 6.65 28.49
C ASP A 410 -46.84 6.40 27.26
N GLY A 411 -47.25 5.50 26.37
CA GLY A 411 -46.53 5.22 25.11
C GLY A 411 -45.36 4.25 25.26
N TYR A 412 -45.13 3.70 26.46
CA TYR A 412 -44.14 2.65 26.67
C TYR A 412 -44.64 1.30 26.16
N VAL A 413 -43.71 0.37 25.99
CA VAL A 413 -43.97 -1.02 25.63
C VAL A 413 -43.24 -1.97 26.55
N ARG A 414 -43.77 -3.19 26.64
CA ARG A 414 -43.07 -4.35 27.16
C ARG A 414 -42.64 -5.22 25.97
N ILE A 415 -41.40 -5.68 26.00
CA ILE A 415 -40.84 -6.57 24.97
C ILE A 415 -40.65 -7.96 25.60
N ARG A 416 -41.26 -9.01 25.04
CA ARG A 416 -41.21 -10.37 25.57
C ARG A 416 -40.63 -11.34 24.56
N ALA A 417 -39.71 -12.21 24.96
CA ALA A 417 -39.23 -13.27 24.07
C ALA A 417 -40.34 -14.32 23.87
N LYS A 418 -40.69 -14.62 22.62
CA LYS A 418 -41.81 -15.50 22.27
C LYS A 418 -41.65 -16.90 22.85
N HIS A 419 -40.45 -17.47 22.77
CA HIS A 419 -40.19 -18.84 23.25
C HIS A 419 -40.35 -19.04 24.76
N SER A 420 -40.05 -18.05 25.59
CA SER A 420 -40.05 -18.16 27.06
C SER A 420 -41.20 -17.40 27.73
N GLY A 421 -41.81 -16.44 27.01
CA GLY A 421 -42.79 -15.52 27.56
C GLY A 421 -42.21 -14.47 28.51
N LYS A 422 -40.90 -14.43 28.70
CA LYS A 422 -40.19 -13.54 29.64
C LYS A 422 -39.86 -12.20 29.03
N CYS A 423 -39.72 -11.19 29.88
CA CYS A 423 -39.48 -9.81 29.50
C CYS A 423 -38.01 -9.56 29.22
N VAL A 424 -37.73 -8.70 28.24
CA VAL A 424 -36.44 -8.02 28.12
C VAL A 424 -36.25 -7.12 29.34
N ASP A 425 -35.13 -7.25 30.02
CA ASP A 425 -34.84 -6.64 31.31
C ASP A 425 -33.39 -6.13 31.34
N VAL A 426 -33.16 -4.93 31.89
CA VAL A 426 -31.80 -4.43 32.14
C VAL A 426 -31.25 -5.06 33.41
N GLU A 427 -30.10 -5.72 33.27
CA GLU A 427 -29.45 -6.50 34.34
C GLU A 427 -29.26 -5.65 35.61
N ASN A 428 -29.76 -6.17 36.74
CA ASN A 428 -29.76 -5.53 38.06
C ASN A 428 -30.43 -4.14 38.12
N ALA A 429 -31.28 -3.79 37.15
CA ALA A 429 -31.84 -2.43 37.00
C ALA A 429 -30.74 -1.35 37.05
N SER A 430 -29.58 -1.63 36.45
CA SER A 430 -28.46 -0.70 36.40
C SER A 430 -28.82 0.53 35.55
N THR A 431 -28.43 1.73 35.98
CA THR A 431 -28.53 2.96 35.19
C THR A 431 -27.25 3.28 34.41
N LEU A 432 -26.23 2.43 34.49
CA LEU A 432 -24.92 2.69 33.87
C LEU A 432 -24.88 2.24 32.39
N PRO A 433 -24.16 2.98 31.52
CA PRO A 433 -23.79 2.52 30.20
C PRO A 433 -23.01 1.20 30.26
N GLY A 434 -23.28 0.32 29.30
CA GLY A 434 -22.66 -1.00 29.19
C GLY A 434 -23.37 -2.10 30.00
N ALA A 435 -24.40 -1.78 30.78
CA ALA A 435 -25.21 -2.80 31.44
C ALA A 435 -25.89 -3.71 30.41
N GLY A 436 -25.78 -5.02 30.60
CA GLY A 436 -26.35 -6.02 29.70
C GLY A 436 -27.87 -6.10 29.80
N LEU A 437 -28.51 -6.54 28.72
CA LEU A 437 -29.90 -6.94 28.72
C LEU A 437 -30.00 -8.47 28.72
N HIS A 438 -30.96 -8.96 29.49
CA HIS A 438 -31.26 -10.38 29.64
C HIS A 438 -32.77 -10.62 29.59
N GLN A 439 -33.22 -11.88 29.55
CA GLN A 439 -34.61 -12.20 29.85
C GLN A 439 -34.82 -12.40 31.35
N TRP A 440 -35.94 -11.88 31.86
CA TRP A 440 -36.36 -12.06 33.24
C TRP A 440 -37.88 -12.19 33.35
N GLU A 441 -38.36 -12.76 34.46
CA GLU A 441 -39.79 -12.77 34.76
C GLU A 441 -40.39 -11.36 34.67
N CYS A 442 -41.53 -11.25 34.00
CA CYS A 442 -42.21 -9.98 33.84
C CYS A 442 -42.78 -9.51 35.18
N ASN A 443 -42.23 -8.43 35.74
CA ASN A 443 -42.57 -7.96 37.09
C ASN A 443 -43.14 -6.52 37.10
N GLY A 444 -43.24 -5.87 35.94
CA GLY A 444 -43.80 -4.53 35.79
C GLY A 444 -42.84 -3.39 36.17
N ALA A 445 -41.60 -3.69 36.55
CA ALA A 445 -40.60 -2.68 36.89
C ALA A 445 -40.19 -1.86 35.65
N GLU A 446 -39.74 -0.62 35.88
CA GLU A 446 -39.41 0.32 34.80
C GLU A 446 -38.18 -0.09 33.97
N ASN A 447 -37.31 -0.97 34.49
CA ASN A 447 -36.19 -1.55 33.74
C ASN A 447 -36.63 -2.62 32.71
N GLN A 448 -37.93 -2.93 32.64
CA GLN A 448 -38.57 -3.80 31.64
C GLN A 448 -39.53 -3.03 30.71
N GLN A 449 -39.48 -1.70 30.74
CA GLN A 449 -40.36 -0.83 29.96
C GLN A 449 -39.54 0.03 29.01
N PHE A 450 -39.95 0.09 27.74
CA PHE A 450 -39.16 0.70 26.69
C PHE A 450 -39.99 1.66 25.85
N LEU A 451 -39.37 2.69 25.30
CA LEU A 451 -39.97 3.60 24.34
C LEU A 451 -39.31 3.36 22.98
N ILE A 452 -40.12 3.07 21.96
CA ILE A 452 -39.66 2.88 20.58
C ILE A 452 -39.82 4.21 19.84
N GLU A 453 -38.71 4.84 19.48
CA GLU A 453 -38.70 6.16 18.84
C GLU A 453 -38.17 6.05 17.40
N PRO A 454 -38.88 6.61 16.39
CA PRO A 454 -38.41 6.59 15.01
C PRO A 454 -37.19 7.51 14.80
N VAL A 455 -36.22 7.04 14.01
CA VAL A 455 -35.03 7.77 13.55
C VAL A 455 -34.83 7.45 12.08
N GLY A 456 -35.38 8.29 11.20
CA GLY A 456 -35.42 8.01 9.77
C GLY A 456 -36.31 6.80 9.47
N ASP A 457 -35.75 5.79 8.82
CA ASP A 457 -36.34 4.49 8.47
C ASP A 457 -36.13 3.40 9.55
N HIS A 458 -35.45 3.72 10.65
CA HIS A 458 -35.15 2.81 11.76
C HIS A 458 -35.73 3.34 13.08
N TYR A 459 -35.49 2.60 14.16
CA TYR A 459 -35.96 2.93 15.50
C TYR A 459 -34.82 2.86 16.51
N ARG A 460 -34.83 3.76 17.49
CA ARG A 460 -34.05 3.62 18.73
C ARG A 460 -34.98 3.16 19.85
N ILE A 461 -34.47 2.33 20.76
CA ILE A 461 -35.26 1.74 21.84
C ILE A 461 -34.70 2.25 23.17
N LYS A 462 -35.45 3.12 23.85
CA LYS A 462 -35.05 3.77 25.10
C LYS A 462 -35.59 3.03 26.30
N THR A 463 -34.76 2.71 27.28
CA THR A 463 -35.18 2.15 28.58
C THR A 463 -35.82 3.23 29.45
N ARG A 464 -37.02 2.97 30.00
CA ARG A 464 -37.76 3.94 30.84
C ARG A 464 -36.97 4.40 32.05
N HIS A 465 -36.40 3.47 32.82
CA HIS A 465 -35.79 3.80 34.11
C HIS A 465 -34.45 4.54 33.99
N SER A 466 -33.60 4.21 33.01
CA SER A 466 -32.26 4.78 32.87
C SER A 466 -32.19 5.91 31.85
N GLY A 467 -33.14 5.95 30.90
CA GLY A 467 -33.09 6.85 29.75
C GLY A 467 -32.04 6.49 28.70
N LEU A 468 -31.34 5.37 28.87
CA LEU A 468 -30.33 4.85 27.93
C LEU A 468 -30.98 4.03 26.80
N TYR A 469 -30.21 3.77 25.75
CA TYR A 469 -30.70 3.14 24.52
C TYR A 469 -30.12 1.76 24.33
N PHE A 470 -30.89 0.86 23.71
CA PHE A 470 -30.38 -0.43 23.24
C PHE A 470 -29.14 -0.23 22.37
N ASP A 471 -28.10 -1.02 22.63
CA ASP A 471 -26.80 -0.93 21.99
C ASP A 471 -26.23 -2.33 21.82
N ILE A 472 -25.74 -2.68 20.62
CA ILE A 472 -24.96 -3.90 20.44
C ILE A 472 -23.50 -3.62 20.81
N ALA A 473 -23.03 -4.32 21.84
CA ALA A 473 -21.75 -4.07 22.47
C ALA A 473 -20.58 -4.12 21.47
N GLY A 474 -19.74 -3.07 21.54
CA GLY A 474 -18.52 -2.96 20.73
C GLY A 474 -18.76 -2.79 19.23
N VAL A 475 -19.97 -2.41 18.81
CA VAL A 475 -20.35 -2.30 17.38
C VAL A 475 -20.06 -3.62 16.62
N SER A 476 -20.08 -4.73 17.35
CA SER A 476 -19.62 -6.02 16.84
C SER A 476 -20.51 -6.51 15.70
N LEU A 477 -19.93 -7.21 14.73
CA LEU A 477 -20.65 -7.90 13.66
C LEU A 477 -20.79 -9.41 13.94
N ASN A 478 -20.29 -9.90 15.08
CA ASN A 478 -20.26 -11.33 15.38
C ASN A 478 -21.56 -11.80 16.05
N ASN A 479 -21.94 -13.05 15.80
CA ASN A 479 -22.98 -13.73 16.57
C ASN A 479 -22.56 -13.80 18.05
N GLY A 480 -23.52 -13.62 18.96
CA GLY A 480 -23.29 -13.64 20.40
C GLY A 480 -22.80 -12.31 20.99
N ALA A 481 -22.68 -11.24 20.19
CA ALA A 481 -22.41 -9.91 20.73
C ALA A 481 -23.60 -9.41 21.56
N ARG A 482 -23.35 -9.13 22.85
CA ARG A 482 -24.39 -8.81 23.83
C ARG A 482 -25.15 -7.53 23.47
N LEU A 483 -26.45 -7.56 23.70
CA LEU A 483 -27.28 -6.37 23.82
C LEU A 483 -27.00 -5.72 25.19
N THR A 484 -26.64 -4.46 25.16
CA THR A 484 -26.43 -3.60 26.33
C THR A 484 -27.30 -2.35 26.22
N GLN A 485 -27.30 -1.51 27.26
CA GLN A 485 -27.77 -0.14 27.15
C GLN A 485 -26.59 0.83 27.12
N TRP A 486 -26.69 1.93 26.38
CA TRP A 486 -25.66 2.96 26.31
C TRP A 486 -26.25 4.36 26.08
N ASP A 487 -25.44 5.39 26.29
CA ASP A 487 -25.76 6.76 25.91
C ASP A 487 -26.08 6.85 24.42
N TRP A 488 -27.00 7.74 24.02
CA TRP A 488 -27.26 7.98 22.61
C TRP A 488 -26.10 8.71 21.95
N TRP A 489 -25.47 8.08 20.96
CA TRP A 489 -24.42 8.69 20.14
C TRP A 489 -24.70 8.58 18.64
N ALA A 490 -25.93 8.17 18.28
CA ALA A 490 -26.37 7.95 16.91
C ALA A 490 -25.56 6.92 16.13
N GLY A 491 -24.94 5.96 16.84
CA GLY A 491 -24.29 4.80 16.24
C GLY A 491 -25.31 3.85 15.61
N ASN A 492 -24.94 3.21 14.49
CA ASN A 492 -25.83 2.25 13.82
C ASN A 492 -26.13 1.00 14.67
N ASN A 493 -25.27 0.68 15.64
CA ASN A 493 -25.52 -0.38 16.61
C ASN A 493 -26.59 -0.03 17.66
N GLN A 494 -27.13 1.20 17.62
CA GLN A 494 -28.25 1.68 18.44
C GLN A 494 -29.55 1.86 17.64
N LEU A 495 -29.53 1.48 16.36
CA LEU A 495 -30.66 1.56 15.45
C LEU A 495 -31.16 0.16 15.12
N PHE A 496 -32.47 -0.02 15.19
CA PHE A 496 -33.12 -1.31 14.99
C PHE A 496 -34.28 -1.22 14.01
N GLN A 497 -34.53 -2.30 13.28
CA GLN A 497 -35.70 -2.51 12.44
C GLN A 497 -36.60 -3.58 13.05
N PHE A 498 -37.91 -3.40 12.93
CA PHE A 498 -38.91 -4.37 13.36
C PHE A 498 -39.45 -5.12 12.15
N LEU A 499 -39.08 -6.40 12.02
CA LEU A 499 -39.51 -7.26 10.92
C LEU A 499 -40.68 -8.14 11.38
N PRO A 500 -41.88 -8.03 10.78
CA PRO A 500 -43.01 -8.88 11.15
C PRO A 500 -42.69 -10.37 10.99
N THR A 501 -43.13 -11.20 11.94
CA THR A 501 -43.04 -12.66 11.81
C THR A 501 -44.35 -13.16 11.19
N ALA A 502 -44.31 -13.56 9.91
CA ALA A 502 -45.49 -14.12 9.22
C ALA A 502 -46.04 -15.39 9.90
#